data_AF-A0A954X3V8-F1
#
_entry.id   AF-A0A954X3V8-F1
#
_cell.length_a   1.000
_cell.length_b   1.000
_cell.length_c   1.000
_cell.angle_alpha   90.00
_cell.angle_beta   90.00
_cell.angle_gamma   90.00
#
_symmetry.space_group_name_H-M   'P 1'
#
loop_
_entity.id
_entity.type
_entity.pdbx_description
1 polymer ?
#
loop_
_entity_poly.entity_id
_entity_poly.type
_entity_poly.pdbx_seq_one_letter_code
_entity_poly.pdbx_strand_id
1 'polypeptide(L)'
;GQWSLAVGRTFDPQRPNMSVGILSALDRIWGKAIQTDARVSPSNYGGPLIDIRGRVLGILVPMSPQGGDGAHGQPAEVAGAEWYDSGIGFAVPVVGLLTHLEKLKQGESLQPGLLGVRLKGNNLYADPAEIAVSQANSPAYEAGLRAKDVILAANDRAIDRQAQLKHALGPLYAGDVVKLTVKRGDQQLDFDVTLTDHIDPYEHPWLGLLPMRGPVSEAGGVPVRYLFPESPAIEAGVKPGDVITAVAGEAVADRAALIERLVTQSRDEPVQLTIRRGEETKPIELKLATLSAETPGELPPAVPELPAVEDEQPKTGLIDIKIPEEKNDCVAFVPENYRADLPHGLVVWIHPAGGYKRENLEGRWKVHAERDHFIVLAPQSADPARWTPTEVDFLRKTIEATLDRYNIDRSRVMVHGYQAGAAMAYLLAFTQPELVRGLAVVDSAVPRLAPVPDNDPINRLMIYSVAPTGSKAAPLIEKTVERLREMKFPVEAKTIDGDSRDLSSSELGDLLRWFDSLDRL
;
A
#
# COMPACT_ATOMS: atom_id res chain seq x y z
N GLY A 1 35.85 -10.62 -14.77
CA GLY A 1 37.08 -11.43 -14.92
C GLY A 1 38.37 -10.68 -14.66
N GLN A 2 38.36 -9.43 -14.19
CA GLN A 2 39.59 -8.77 -13.71
C GLN A 2 40.03 -9.43 -12.40
N TRP A 3 41.32 -9.68 -12.20
CA TRP A 3 41.85 -10.20 -10.94
C TRP A 3 41.56 -9.27 -9.76
N SER A 4 41.11 -9.87 -8.65
CA SER A 4 40.81 -9.19 -7.40
C SER A 4 41.47 -9.92 -6.23
N LEU A 5 41.86 -9.17 -5.20
CA LEU A 5 42.41 -9.69 -3.97
C LEU A 5 41.60 -9.13 -2.80
N ALA A 6 41.01 -10.02 -2.01
CA ALA A 6 40.35 -9.67 -0.76
C ALA A 6 41.39 -9.61 0.36
N VAL A 7 41.41 -8.52 1.14
CA VAL A 7 42.39 -8.30 2.21
C VAL A 7 41.66 -7.90 3.49
N GLY A 8 42.04 -8.48 4.64
CA GLY A 8 41.62 -7.94 5.94
C GLY A 8 42.39 -8.52 7.12
N ARG A 9 42.09 -8.02 8.33
CA ARG A 9 42.93 -8.24 9.52
C ARG A 9 42.13 -8.32 10.82
N THR A 10 40.86 -8.73 10.77
CA THR A 10 39.94 -8.65 11.92
C THR A 10 40.34 -9.56 13.09
N PHE A 11 40.89 -10.77 12.85
CA PHE A 11 41.18 -11.76 13.90
C PHE A 11 42.67 -12.09 14.10
N ASP A 12 43.57 -11.63 13.21
CA ASP A 12 45.02 -11.82 13.35
C ASP A 12 45.73 -10.49 13.09
N PRO A 13 46.29 -9.83 14.12
CA PRO A 13 46.97 -8.55 13.96
C PRO A 13 48.33 -8.66 13.28
N GLN A 14 48.95 -9.84 13.22
CA GLN A 14 50.31 -10.03 12.69
C GLN A 14 50.34 -10.30 11.19
N ARG A 15 49.32 -10.95 10.63
CA ARG A 15 49.25 -11.27 9.19
C ARG A 15 47.86 -10.96 8.62
N PRO A 16 47.77 -10.21 7.50
CA PRO A 16 46.49 -10.03 6.85
C PRO A 16 46.00 -11.36 6.26
N ASN A 17 44.72 -11.64 6.41
CA ASN A 17 44.04 -12.66 5.62
C ASN A 17 43.95 -12.14 4.18
N MET A 18 44.43 -12.94 3.22
CA MET A 18 44.41 -12.60 1.80
C MET A 18 43.82 -13.76 1.00
N SER A 19 42.95 -13.42 0.05
CA SER A 19 42.44 -14.36 -0.96
C SER A 19 42.47 -13.72 -2.34
N VAL A 20 42.73 -14.55 -3.35
CA VAL A 20 42.76 -14.14 -4.76
C VAL A 20 41.53 -14.71 -5.45
N GLY A 21 40.94 -13.91 -6.32
CA GLY A 21 39.87 -14.31 -7.22
C GLY A 21 39.76 -13.35 -8.39
N ILE A 22 38.57 -13.22 -8.94
CA ILE A 22 38.20 -12.29 -9.98
C ILE A 22 36.98 -11.48 -9.57
N LEU A 23 36.84 -10.32 -10.20
CA LEU A 23 35.61 -9.56 -10.26
C LEU A 23 34.59 -10.32 -11.12
N SER A 24 33.61 -10.95 -10.48
CA SER A 24 32.65 -11.87 -11.10
C SER A 24 31.46 -11.14 -11.72
N ALA A 25 31.00 -10.05 -11.11
CA ALA A 25 29.89 -9.24 -11.61
C ALA A 25 29.99 -7.78 -11.14
N LEU A 26 29.39 -6.88 -11.90
CA LEU A 26 29.19 -5.47 -11.56
C LEU A 26 27.71 -5.21 -11.25
N ASP A 27 27.43 -4.02 -10.69
CA ASP A 27 26.08 -3.50 -10.46
C ASP A 27 25.13 -4.44 -9.69
N ARG A 28 25.65 -5.27 -8.79
CA ARG A 28 24.83 -6.11 -7.90
C ARG A 28 24.11 -5.26 -6.86
N ILE A 29 23.04 -5.80 -6.28
CA ILE A 29 22.24 -5.14 -5.24
C ILE A 29 21.78 -3.75 -5.73
N TRP A 30 21.05 -3.72 -6.85
CA TRP A 30 20.57 -2.49 -7.47
C TRP A 30 21.68 -1.47 -7.77
N GLY A 31 22.86 -1.94 -8.19
CA GLY A 31 24.01 -1.06 -8.49
C GLY A 31 24.94 -0.76 -7.31
N LYS A 32 24.58 -1.14 -6.07
CA LYS A 32 25.37 -0.77 -4.87
C LYS A 32 26.64 -1.60 -4.64
N ALA A 33 26.77 -2.76 -5.28
CA ALA A 33 27.84 -3.70 -4.98
C ALA A 33 28.51 -4.26 -6.23
N ILE A 34 29.80 -4.57 -6.10
CA ILE A 34 30.53 -5.44 -7.03
C ILE A 34 30.70 -6.82 -6.41
N GLN A 35 30.71 -7.86 -7.24
CA GLN A 35 30.88 -9.24 -6.80
C GLN A 35 32.28 -9.75 -7.13
N THR A 36 32.85 -10.49 -6.19
CA THR A 36 34.11 -11.22 -6.35
C THR A 36 33.92 -12.70 -5.98
N ASP A 37 34.69 -13.59 -6.59
CA ASP A 37 34.79 -15.00 -6.16
C ASP A 37 35.99 -15.26 -5.24
N ALA A 38 36.84 -14.24 -5.02
CA ALA A 38 37.84 -14.26 -3.97
C ALA A 38 37.18 -14.66 -2.64
N ARG A 39 37.83 -15.53 -1.88
CA ARG A 39 37.31 -16.01 -0.60
C ARG A 39 37.23 -14.84 0.38
N VAL A 40 36.01 -14.49 0.78
CA VAL A 40 35.75 -13.43 1.75
C VAL A 40 35.19 -14.00 3.03
N SER A 41 35.57 -13.35 4.13
CA SER A 41 35.04 -13.53 5.48
C SER A 41 34.85 -12.43 6.54
N PRO A 42 34.32 -12.69 7.76
CA PRO A 42 34.46 -11.73 8.85
C PRO A 42 35.90 -11.25 9.08
N SER A 43 36.93 -12.04 8.71
CA SER A 43 38.33 -11.59 8.71
C SER A 43 38.68 -10.55 7.64
N ASN A 44 37.87 -10.43 6.58
CA ASN A 44 38.03 -9.49 5.48
C ASN A 44 37.04 -8.30 5.51
N TYR A 45 35.89 -8.41 6.18
CA TYR A 45 34.88 -7.35 6.19
C TYR A 45 35.42 -6.04 6.77
N GLY A 46 35.08 -4.91 6.11
CA GLY A 46 35.68 -3.60 6.37
C GLY A 46 37.05 -3.40 5.72
N GLY A 47 37.70 -4.48 5.25
CA GLY A 47 38.94 -4.44 4.49
C GLY A 47 38.73 -4.21 2.99
N PRO A 48 39.79 -3.89 2.24
CA PRO A 48 39.67 -3.56 0.82
C PRO A 48 39.62 -4.81 -0.06
N LEU A 49 38.82 -4.71 -1.13
CA LEU A 49 39.00 -5.50 -2.34
C LEU A 49 39.90 -4.71 -3.28
N ILE A 50 41.06 -5.26 -3.64
CA ILE A 50 42.06 -4.57 -4.49
C ILE A 50 42.30 -5.31 -5.80
N ASP A 51 42.88 -4.64 -6.79
CA ASP A 51 43.41 -5.32 -7.97
C ASP A 51 44.91 -5.67 -7.84
N ILE A 52 45.46 -6.33 -8.87
CA ILE A 52 46.88 -6.73 -8.91
C ILE A 52 47.88 -5.55 -8.92
N ARG A 53 47.40 -4.31 -9.08
CA ARG A 53 48.22 -3.08 -8.99
C ARG A 53 48.08 -2.42 -7.62
N GLY A 54 47.33 -3.01 -6.70
CA GLY A 54 47.07 -2.45 -5.37
C GLY A 54 46.02 -1.34 -5.35
N ARG A 55 45.26 -1.13 -6.44
CA ARG A 55 44.18 -0.13 -6.45
C ARG A 55 42.98 -0.68 -5.72
N VAL A 56 42.37 0.12 -4.84
CA VAL A 56 41.15 -0.24 -4.12
C VAL A 56 39.96 -0.18 -5.07
N LEU A 57 39.26 -1.31 -5.21
CA LEU A 57 38.03 -1.43 -5.99
C LEU A 57 36.82 -1.13 -5.10
N GLY A 58 36.84 -1.58 -3.86
CA GLY A 58 35.75 -1.39 -2.90
C GLY A 58 36.07 -1.89 -1.50
N ILE A 59 35.11 -1.71 -0.59
CA ILE A 59 35.18 -2.18 0.80
C ILE A 59 34.35 -3.45 0.93
N LEU A 60 34.95 -4.52 1.45
CA LEU A 60 34.31 -5.82 1.61
C LEU A 60 33.22 -5.76 2.68
N VAL A 61 32.06 -6.30 2.34
CA VAL A 61 30.88 -6.31 3.20
C VAL A 61 30.30 -7.73 3.28
N PRO A 62 29.56 -8.07 4.36
CA PRO A 62 28.85 -9.32 4.43
C PRO A 62 27.83 -9.48 3.30
N MET A 63 27.57 -10.73 2.92
CA MET A 63 26.60 -11.09 1.87
C MET A 63 25.20 -10.55 2.14
N SER A 64 24.85 -10.43 3.42
CA SER A 64 23.64 -9.75 3.84
C SER A 64 23.99 -8.67 4.88
N PRO A 65 23.90 -7.37 4.54
CA PRO A 65 23.88 -6.32 5.55
C PRO A 65 22.60 -6.36 6.39
N GLN A 66 21.56 -7.03 5.90
CA GLN A 66 20.35 -7.36 6.65
C GLN A 66 20.57 -8.70 7.34
N GLY A 67 20.86 -8.69 8.64
CA GLY A 67 20.38 -9.80 9.46
C GLY A 67 18.88 -9.85 9.19
N GLY A 68 18.34 -10.98 8.74
CA GLY A 68 16.88 -11.12 8.74
C GLY A 68 16.37 -10.68 10.10
N ASP A 69 15.27 -9.93 10.16
CA ASP A 69 14.76 -9.32 11.39
C ASP A 69 14.87 -10.32 12.55
N GLY A 70 15.94 -10.16 13.33
CA GLY A 70 16.02 -10.80 14.63
C GLY A 70 14.80 -10.29 15.37
N ALA A 71 14.12 -11.18 16.06
CA ALA A 71 12.88 -10.92 16.77
C ALA A 71 13.01 -9.87 17.89
N HIS A 72 13.87 -8.85 17.80
CA HIS A 72 14.04 -7.74 18.74
C HIS A 72 14.51 -6.39 18.12
N GLY A 73 14.57 -6.21 16.79
CA GLY A 73 14.83 -4.87 16.21
C GLY A 73 16.19 -4.25 16.59
N GLN A 74 17.15 -5.08 17.01
CA GLN A 74 18.54 -4.68 17.20
C GLN A 74 19.28 -4.88 15.87
N PRO A 75 20.18 -3.98 15.46
CA PRO A 75 21.11 -4.28 14.39
C PRO A 75 21.89 -5.54 14.77
N ALA A 76 21.78 -6.59 13.97
CA ALA A 76 22.60 -7.77 14.17
C ALA A 76 24.05 -7.37 13.92
N GLU A 77 24.84 -7.22 14.99
CA GLU A 77 26.28 -6.89 14.93
C GLU A 77 27.07 -7.87 14.02
N VAL A 78 26.47 -9.02 13.71
CA VAL A 78 27.00 -10.12 12.88
C VAL A 78 26.13 -10.44 11.65
N ALA A 79 25.31 -9.50 11.17
CA ALA A 79 24.50 -9.66 9.95
C ALA A 79 25.33 -10.23 8.78
N GLY A 80 24.92 -11.39 8.26
CA GLY A 80 25.58 -12.05 7.13
C GLY A 80 26.97 -12.64 7.43
N ALA A 81 27.44 -12.64 8.68
CA ALA A 81 28.70 -13.28 9.08
C ALA A 81 28.61 -14.82 9.11
N GLU A 82 27.41 -15.36 9.36
CA GLU A 82 27.13 -16.81 9.41
C GLU A 82 26.93 -17.45 8.04
N TRP A 83 26.72 -16.64 7.00
CA TRP A 83 26.57 -17.09 5.62
C TRP A 83 27.95 -17.22 4.99
N TYR A 84 28.53 -18.41 5.06
CA TYR A 84 29.91 -18.61 4.67
C TYR A 84 30.19 -19.68 3.61
N ASP A 85 31.01 -19.24 2.65
CA ASP A 85 31.78 -19.97 1.62
C ASP A 85 31.04 -20.67 0.47
N SER A 86 30.29 -19.90 -0.34
CA SER A 86 29.75 -20.35 -1.63
C SER A 86 30.52 -19.82 -2.86
N GLY A 87 31.66 -19.14 -2.67
CA GLY A 87 32.40 -18.48 -3.76
C GLY A 87 31.76 -17.15 -4.24
N ILE A 88 30.96 -16.51 -3.39
CA ILE A 88 30.28 -15.23 -3.69
C ILE A 88 30.64 -14.23 -2.58
N GLY A 89 31.39 -13.19 -2.93
CA GLY A 89 31.72 -12.06 -2.05
C GLY A 89 31.27 -10.74 -2.63
N PHE A 90 30.96 -9.77 -1.77
CA PHE A 90 30.51 -8.43 -2.17
C PHE A 90 31.44 -7.34 -1.64
N ALA A 91 31.61 -6.29 -2.44
CA ALA A 91 32.25 -5.06 -2.00
C ALA A 91 31.43 -3.84 -2.42
N VAL A 92 31.38 -2.82 -1.57
CA VAL A 92 30.84 -1.50 -1.89
C VAL A 92 31.90 -0.73 -2.68
N PRO A 93 31.63 -0.27 -3.92
CA PRO A 93 32.62 0.41 -4.74
C PRO A 93 33.15 1.69 -4.09
N VAL A 94 34.47 1.88 -4.10
CA VAL A 94 35.10 3.03 -3.42
C VAL A 94 34.76 4.36 -4.12
N VAL A 95 34.59 4.35 -5.45
CA VAL A 95 34.31 5.57 -6.23
C VAL A 95 33.04 6.27 -5.75
N GLY A 96 31.97 5.51 -5.48
CA GLY A 96 30.73 6.06 -4.94
C GLY A 96 30.85 6.50 -3.47
N LEU A 97 31.77 5.94 -2.70
CA LEU A 97 32.00 6.40 -1.31
C LEU A 97 32.78 7.71 -1.25
N LEU A 98 33.68 7.94 -2.21
CA LEU A 98 34.54 9.14 -2.24
C LEU A 98 33.73 10.43 -2.40
N THR A 99 32.60 10.40 -3.11
CA THR A 99 31.69 11.56 -3.27
C THR A 99 31.04 11.98 -1.95
N HIS A 100 30.95 11.08 -0.97
CA HIS A 100 30.32 11.32 0.33
C HIS A 100 31.30 11.29 1.50
N LEU A 101 32.61 11.23 1.22
CA LEU A 101 33.63 11.04 2.24
C LEU A 101 33.62 12.14 3.31
N GLU A 102 33.37 13.39 2.92
CA GLU A 102 33.31 14.50 3.88
C GLU A 102 32.09 14.40 4.81
N LYS A 103 30.91 14.00 4.31
CA LYS A 103 29.72 13.73 5.15
C LYS A 103 30.02 12.63 6.17
N LEU A 104 30.61 11.52 5.70
CA LEU A 104 31.01 10.41 6.56
C LEU A 104 32.04 10.81 7.62
N LYS A 105 33.02 11.65 7.27
CA LYS A 105 34.04 12.17 8.23
C LYS A 105 33.43 13.08 9.29
N GLN A 106 32.32 13.73 9.00
CA GLN A 106 31.56 14.56 9.94
C GLN A 106 30.63 13.73 10.85
N GLY A 107 30.58 12.40 10.66
CA GLY A 107 29.71 11.51 11.42
C GLY A 107 28.27 11.49 10.90
N GLU A 108 28.01 12.03 9.71
CA GLU A 108 26.70 11.97 9.08
C GLU A 108 26.45 10.59 8.47
N SER A 109 25.24 10.07 8.70
CA SER A 109 24.78 8.81 8.09
C SER A 109 24.29 9.06 6.67
N LEU A 110 24.70 8.19 5.74
CA LEU A 110 24.18 8.23 4.38
C LEU A 110 22.84 7.51 4.29
N GLN A 111 21.80 8.24 3.90
CA GLN A 111 20.47 7.70 3.67
C GLN A 111 20.23 7.47 2.17
N PRO A 112 19.51 6.40 1.78
CA PRO A 112 19.14 6.18 0.37
C PRO A 112 18.45 7.40 -0.22
N GLY A 113 18.78 7.75 -1.46
CA GLY A 113 18.11 8.85 -2.16
C GLY A 113 16.72 8.44 -2.63
N LEU A 114 15.70 9.20 -2.22
CA LEU A 114 14.30 8.98 -2.58
C LEU A 114 13.86 10.02 -3.63
N LEU A 115 13.22 9.52 -4.70
CA LEU A 115 12.71 10.35 -5.79
C LEU A 115 11.24 10.77 -5.58
N GLY A 116 10.43 9.87 -5.02
CA GLY A 116 9.01 10.10 -4.71
C GLY A 116 8.03 9.94 -5.86
N VAL A 117 8.29 8.92 -6.68
CA VAL A 117 7.38 8.49 -7.75
C VAL A 117 6.88 7.08 -7.50
N ARG A 118 5.62 6.82 -7.86
CA ARG A 118 5.07 5.48 -8.07
C ARG A 118 5.04 5.21 -9.57
N LEU A 119 5.57 4.06 -9.97
CA LEU A 119 5.54 3.62 -11.37
C LEU A 119 4.27 2.81 -11.64
N LYS A 120 3.79 2.86 -12.87
CA LYS A 120 2.63 2.10 -13.33
C LYS A 120 3.03 0.67 -13.68
N GLY A 121 2.24 -0.29 -13.22
CA GLY A 121 2.49 -1.72 -13.42
C GLY A 121 3.36 -2.33 -12.32
N ASN A 122 3.27 -3.65 -12.19
CA ASN A 122 3.85 -4.40 -11.07
C ASN A 122 5.04 -5.28 -11.49
N ASN A 123 5.35 -5.36 -12.79
CA ASN A 123 6.43 -6.18 -13.31
C ASN A 123 7.67 -5.35 -13.60
N LEU A 124 8.55 -5.26 -12.59
CA LEU A 124 9.80 -4.50 -12.65
C LEU A 124 10.67 -4.81 -13.89
N TYR A 125 10.60 -6.04 -14.40
CA TYR A 125 11.46 -6.53 -15.49
C TYR A 125 10.84 -6.43 -16.88
N ALA A 126 9.58 -6.01 -17.00
CA ALA A 126 8.87 -5.89 -18.26
C ALA A 126 8.26 -4.50 -18.47
N ASP A 127 7.74 -3.91 -17.40
CA ASP A 127 6.99 -2.66 -17.48
C ASP A 127 7.93 -1.47 -17.71
N PRO A 128 7.51 -0.46 -18.50
CA PRO A 128 8.26 0.77 -18.67
C PRO A 128 8.27 1.58 -17.36
N ALA A 129 9.22 2.51 -17.25
CA ALA A 129 9.27 3.47 -16.14
C ALA A 129 8.27 4.63 -16.34
N GLU A 130 6.99 4.31 -16.57
CA GLU A 130 5.89 5.28 -16.62
C GLU A 130 5.46 5.66 -15.20
N ILE A 131 5.43 6.96 -14.89
CA ILE A 131 5.01 7.49 -13.60
C ILE A 131 3.48 7.37 -13.51
N ALA A 132 3.00 6.56 -12.57
CA ALA A 132 1.59 6.53 -12.19
C ALA A 132 1.25 7.77 -11.34
N VAL A 133 2.08 8.08 -10.34
CA VAL A 133 1.90 9.23 -9.45
C VAL A 133 3.25 9.84 -9.12
N SER A 134 3.34 11.16 -9.20
CA SER A 134 4.43 11.94 -8.59
C SER A 134 3.89 12.53 -7.30
N GLN A 135 4.40 12.08 -6.16
CA GLN A 135 3.83 12.44 -4.87
C GLN A 135 4.01 13.94 -4.59
N ALA A 136 2.96 14.64 -4.15
CA ALA A 136 3.07 16.04 -3.74
C ALA A 136 4.18 16.22 -2.69
N ASN A 137 4.94 17.32 -2.79
CA ASN A 137 6.09 17.65 -1.93
C ASN A 137 7.27 16.66 -2.01
N SER A 138 7.28 15.75 -2.99
CA SER A 138 8.46 14.94 -3.28
C SER A 138 9.43 15.66 -4.22
N PRO A 139 10.72 15.28 -4.23
CA PRO A 139 11.69 15.82 -5.19
C PRO A 139 11.23 15.76 -6.64
N ALA A 140 10.60 14.65 -7.06
CA ALA A 140 10.08 14.51 -8.41
C ALA A 140 9.00 15.54 -8.73
N TYR A 141 8.05 15.74 -7.80
CA TYR A 141 6.96 16.67 -7.99
C TYR A 141 7.46 18.12 -8.05
N GLU A 142 8.36 18.49 -7.14
CA GLU A 142 8.98 19.82 -7.10
C GLU A 142 9.80 20.11 -8.36
N ALA A 143 10.52 19.12 -8.89
CA ALA A 143 11.25 19.24 -10.14
C ALA A 143 10.34 19.34 -11.39
N GLY A 144 9.04 19.08 -11.25
CA GLY A 144 8.08 19.22 -12.34
C GLY A 144 7.70 17.91 -13.03
N LEU A 145 8.10 16.74 -12.51
CA LEU A 145 7.63 15.44 -12.99
C LEU A 145 6.15 15.25 -12.65
N ARG A 146 5.40 14.60 -13.55
CA ARG A 146 3.95 14.43 -13.44
C ARG A 146 3.55 13.01 -13.81
N ALA A 147 2.31 12.63 -13.50
CA ALA A 147 1.75 11.36 -13.96
C ALA A 147 1.79 11.27 -15.50
N LYS A 148 1.92 10.04 -16.03
CA LYS A 148 2.05 9.68 -17.47
C LYS A 148 3.39 10.04 -18.12
N ASP A 149 4.29 10.70 -17.39
CA ASP A 149 5.68 10.84 -17.81
C ASP A 149 6.36 9.47 -17.89
N VAL A 150 7.10 9.19 -18.96
CA VAL A 150 7.90 7.97 -19.10
C VAL A 150 9.37 8.32 -18.99
N ILE A 151 10.06 7.81 -17.96
CA ILE A 151 11.49 8.04 -17.75
C ILE A 151 12.28 7.22 -18.78
N LEU A 152 12.98 7.89 -19.68
CA LEU A 152 13.78 7.31 -20.76
C LEU A 152 15.27 7.20 -20.41
N ALA A 153 15.79 8.09 -19.55
CA ALA A 153 17.16 8.02 -19.08
C ALA A 153 17.30 8.55 -17.64
N ALA A 154 18.27 8.01 -16.91
CA ALA A 154 18.70 8.51 -15.61
C ALA A 154 20.23 8.62 -15.60
N ASN A 155 20.73 9.84 -15.48
CA ASN A 155 22.10 10.24 -15.79
C ASN A 155 22.48 9.74 -17.20
N ASP A 156 23.57 9.00 -17.33
CA ASP A 156 24.03 8.44 -18.62
C ASP A 156 23.43 7.06 -18.93
N ARG A 157 22.45 6.57 -18.14
CA ARG A 157 21.86 5.23 -18.29
C ARG A 157 20.50 5.30 -18.98
N ALA A 158 20.34 4.58 -20.09
CA ALA A 158 19.05 4.40 -20.75
C ALA A 158 18.12 3.52 -19.90
N ILE A 159 16.85 3.92 -19.83
CA ILE A 159 15.80 3.29 -19.03
C ILE A 159 14.68 2.85 -19.97
N ASP A 160 14.61 1.56 -20.23
CA ASP A 160 13.51 0.93 -20.96
C ASP A 160 12.48 0.34 -19.99
N ARG A 161 12.92 -0.04 -18.79
CA ARG A 161 12.14 -0.79 -17.80
C ARG A 161 12.39 -0.28 -16.38
N GLN A 162 11.41 -0.49 -15.51
CA GLN A 162 11.48 -0.07 -14.11
C GLN A 162 12.73 -0.60 -13.37
N ALA A 163 13.20 -1.81 -13.67
CA ALA A 163 14.41 -2.39 -13.07
C ALA A 163 15.66 -1.53 -13.33
N GLN A 164 15.81 -0.99 -14.55
CA GLN A 164 16.95 -0.15 -14.90
C GLN A 164 16.90 1.16 -14.11
N LEU A 165 15.71 1.74 -13.92
CA LEU A 165 15.56 2.95 -13.10
C LEU A 165 16.00 2.68 -11.66
N LYS A 166 15.55 1.57 -11.08
CA LYS A 166 15.96 1.16 -9.73
C LYS A 166 17.48 0.93 -9.62
N HIS A 167 18.10 0.36 -10.66
CA HIS A 167 19.57 0.22 -10.73
C HIS A 167 20.31 1.56 -10.90
N ALA A 168 19.71 2.55 -11.56
CA ALA A 168 20.29 3.87 -11.73
C ALA A 168 20.20 4.71 -10.45
N LEU A 169 19.08 4.62 -9.74
CA LEU A 169 18.86 5.35 -8.48
C LEU A 169 19.51 4.67 -7.27
N GLY A 170 19.64 3.34 -7.29
CA GLY A 170 20.12 2.56 -6.14
C GLY A 170 21.43 3.09 -5.52
N PRO A 171 22.49 3.42 -6.28
CA PRO A 171 23.74 3.93 -5.74
C PRO A 171 23.68 5.35 -5.17
N LEU A 172 22.60 6.09 -5.41
CA LEU A 172 22.47 7.49 -5.03
C LEU A 172 21.94 7.65 -3.60
N TYR A 173 22.40 8.71 -2.94
CA TYR A 173 22.05 9.06 -1.58
C TYR A 173 21.27 10.37 -1.52
N ALA A 174 20.70 10.66 -0.35
CA ALA A 174 20.06 11.94 -0.10
C ALA A 174 21.02 13.12 -0.33
N GLY A 175 20.52 14.13 -1.03
CA GLY A 175 21.25 15.29 -1.52
C GLY A 175 21.94 15.09 -2.88
N ASP A 176 21.97 13.87 -3.43
CA ASP A 176 22.47 13.67 -4.79
C ASP A 176 21.49 14.19 -5.83
N VAL A 177 22.03 14.75 -6.90
CA VAL A 177 21.25 15.19 -8.06
C VAL A 177 21.26 14.07 -9.10
N VAL A 178 20.07 13.64 -9.52
CA VAL A 178 19.88 12.75 -10.66
C VAL A 178 19.33 13.56 -11.84
N LYS A 179 19.98 13.45 -12.99
CA LYS A 179 19.47 14.01 -14.24
C LYS A 179 18.52 12.99 -14.88
N LEU A 180 17.26 13.35 -15.09
CA LEU A 180 16.25 12.50 -15.68
C LEU A 180 15.82 13.04 -17.04
N THR A 181 15.78 12.17 -18.04
CA THR A 181 15.21 12.47 -19.34
C THR A 181 13.90 11.74 -19.48
N VAL A 182 12.84 12.46 -19.82
CA VAL A 182 11.45 12.00 -19.72
C VAL A 182 10.69 12.30 -20.99
N LYS A 183 9.87 11.35 -21.43
CA LYS A 183 8.87 11.57 -22.47
C LYS A 183 7.54 11.98 -21.85
N ARG A 184 7.06 13.17 -22.20
CA ARG A 184 5.74 13.70 -21.85
C ARG A 184 4.94 13.94 -23.13
N GLY A 185 3.95 13.09 -23.39
CA GLY A 185 3.27 13.07 -24.69
C GLY A 185 4.28 12.76 -25.80
N ASP A 186 4.44 13.67 -26.77
CA ASP A 186 5.43 13.55 -27.84
C ASP A 186 6.73 14.33 -27.59
N GLN A 187 6.84 15.03 -26.46
CA GLN A 187 8.01 15.84 -26.12
C GLN A 187 8.97 15.08 -25.20
N GLN A 188 10.26 15.40 -25.34
CA GLN A 188 11.31 14.93 -24.44
C GLN A 188 11.80 16.11 -23.59
N LEU A 189 11.80 15.93 -22.28
CA LEU A 189 12.12 16.93 -21.27
C LEU A 189 13.26 16.41 -20.38
N ASP A 190 14.15 17.30 -19.95
CA ASP A 190 15.23 17.00 -19.01
C ASP A 190 14.93 17.67 -17.66
N PHE A 191 15.17 16.95 -16.57
CA PHE A 191 14.96 17.40 -15.20
C PHE A 191 16.17 17.07 -14.33
N ASP A 192 16.61 18.02 -13.51
CA ASP A 192 17.60 17.77 -12.47
C ASP A 192 16.86 17.66 -11.14
N VAL A 193 16.96 16.51 -10.47
CA VAL A 193 16.20 16.21 -9.26
C VAL A 193 17.14 15.91 -8.10
N THR A 194 17.08 16.70 -7.04
CA THR A 194 17.82 16.46 -5.80
C THR A 194 17.09 15.47 -4.91
N LEU A 195 17.64 14.29 -4.70
CA LEU A 195 17.02 13.23 -3.90
C LEU A 195 16.97 13.60 -2.41
N THR A 196 15.96 13.10 -1.71
CA THR A 196 15.77 13.31 -0.26
C THR A 196 16.00 12.02 0.54
N ASP A 197 16.28 12.12 1.83
CA ASP A 197 16.32 10.96 2.75
C ASP A 197 14.93 10.59 3.28
N HIS A 198 13.97 11.50 3.18
CA HIS A 198 12.63 11.35 3.69
C HIS A 198 11.60 11.89 2.72
N ILE A 199 10.56 11.08 2.50
CA ILE A 199 9.32 11.50 1.84
C ILE A 199 8.24 11.35 2.89
N ASP A 200 7.57 12.45 3.22
CA ASP A 200 6.45 12.44 4.15
C ASP A 200 5.40 11.40 3.68
N PRO A 201 4.83 10.57 4.56
CA PRO A 201 3.84 9.61 4.13
C PRO A 201 2.63 10.33 3.50
N TYR A 202 2.12 9.76 2.42
CA TYR A 202 1.06 10.40 1.64
C TYR A 202 -0.23 10.54 2.47
N GLU A 203 -0.89 11.69 2.35
CA GLU A 203 -2.21 11.94 2.93
C GLU A 203 -3.24 12.11 1.80
N HIS A 204 -4.31 11.31 1.84
CA HIS A 204 -5.34 11.35 0.82
C HIS A 204 -6.13 12.67 0.90
N PRO A 205 -6.24 13.43 -0.21
CA PRO A 205 -7.12 14.59 -0.26
C PRO A 205 -8.58 14.17 -0.11
N TRP A 206 -9.35 15.01 0.57
CA TRP A 206 -10.72 14.70 0.95
C TRP A 206 -11.62 15.93 0.86
N LEU A 207 -12.74 15.79 0.14
CA LEU A 207 -13.82 16.77 0.07
C LEU A 207 -14.73 16.68 1.29
N GLY A 208 -14.88 15.50 1.86
CA GLY A 208 -15.77 15.20 2.98
C GLY A 208 -17.21 14.97 2.59
N LEU A 209 -17.39 14.14 1.57
CA LEU A 209 -18.72 13.70 1.13
C LEU A 209 -18.76 12.19 0.83
N LEU A 210 -19.98 11.66 0.78
CA LEU A 210 -20.27 10.36 0.18
C LEU A 210 -21.02 10.57 -1.14
N PRO A 211 -20.67 9.82 -2.19
CA PRO A 211 -21.43 9.81 -3.43
C PRO A 211 -22.69 8.95 -3.32
N MET A 212 -23.68 9.23 -4.17
CA MET A 212 -24.76 8.28 -4.46
C MET A 212 -24.20 7.09 -5.26
N ARG A 213 -24.78 5.91 -5.06
CA ARG A 213 -24.46 4.69 -5.81
C ARG A 213 -25.59 4.37 -6.76
N GLY A 214 -25.23 3.91 -7.94
CA GLY A 214 -26.18 3.55 -8.98
C GLY A 214 -25.61 3.80 -10.37
N PRO A 215 -26.44 3.62 -11.41
CA PRO A 215 -26.04 3.89 -12.79
C PRO A 215 -25.54 5.32 -12.94
N VAL A 216 -24.47 5.49 -13.72
CA VAL A 216 -23.98 6.82 -14.10
C VAL A 216 -25.08 7.51 -14.91
N SER A 217 -25.49 8.71 -14.47
CA SER A 217 -26.47 9.50 -15.20
C SER A 217 -25.94 9.85 -16.59
N GLU A 218 -26.81 9.85 -17.61
CA GLU A 218 -26.46 10.35 -18.95
C GLU A 218 -25.94 11.80 -18.92
N ALA A 219 -26.40 12.59 -17.96
CA ALA A 219 -25.97 13.97 -17.76
C ALA A 219 -24.59 14.10 -17.09
N GLY A 220 -23.95 12.96 -16.75
CA GLY A 220 -22.65 12.86 -16.12
C GLY A 220 -22.57 13.43 -14.70
N GLY A 221 -21.45 13.16 -14.05
CA GLY A 221 -21.09 13.70 -12.74
C GLY A 221 -21.37 12.75 -11.57
N VAL A 222 -21.04 13.22 -10.37
CA VAL A 222 -21.12 12.44 -9.12
C VAL A 222 -22.13 13.10 -8.19
N PRO A 223 -23.33 12.51 -8.01
CA PRO A 223 -24.33 13.05 -7.09
C PRO A 223 -23.88 12.89 -5.63
N VAL A 224 -24.11 13.91 -4.82
CA VAL A 224 -23.75 13.94 -3.39
C VAL A 224 -24.86 13.30 -2.57
N ARG A 225 -24.53 12.24 -1.84
CA ARG A 225 -25.44 11.51 -0.92
C ARG A 225 -25.42 12.11 0.48
N TYR A 226 -24.23 12.33 1.01
CA TYR A 226 -24.02 12.74 2.40
C TYR A 226 -22.80 13.65 2.49
N LEU A 227 -22.78 14.53 3.49
CA LEU A 227 -21.66 15.41 3.80
C LEU A 227 -21.24 15.17 5.24
N PHE A 228 -19.94 15.01 5.46
CA PHE A 228 -19.41 14.89 6.81
C PHE A 228 -19.48 16.26 7.51
N PRO A 229 -19.78 16.31 8.82
CA PRO A 229 -19.65 17.53 9.60
C PRO A 229 -18.24 18.11 9.45
N GLU A 230 -18.14 19.45 9.41
CA GLU A 230 -16.85 20.16 9.35
C GLU A 230 -15.98 19.80 8.13
N SER A 231 -16.59 19.23 7.08
CA SER A 231 -15.91 18.93 5.83
C SER A 231 -15.68 20.15 4.94
N PRO A 232 -14.65 20.14 4.09
CA PRO A 232 -14.48 21.18 3.07
C PRO A 232 -15.71 21.41 2.19
N ALA A 233 -16.40 20.34 1.79
CA ALA A 233 -17.58 20.43 0.95
C ALA A 233 -18.76 21.11 1.67
N ILE A 234 -19.02 20.79 2.95
CA ILE A 234 -20.11 21.42 3.69
C ILE A 234 -19.83 22.90 3.98
N GLU A 235 -18.58 23.23 4.33
CA GLU A 235 -18.14 24.62 4.55
C GLU A 235 -18.24 25.47 3.28
N ALA A 236 -17.92 24.88 2.13
CA ALA A 236 -18.02 25.53 0.83
C ALA A 236 -19.47 25.62 0.30
N GLY A 237 -20.45 25.10 1.04
CA GLY A 237 -21.88 25.22 0.74
C GLY A 237 -22.42 24.18 -0.25
N VAL A 238 -21.71 23.06 -0.44
CA VAL A 238 -22.23 21.86 -1.10
C VAL A 238 -23.37 21.29 -0.25
N LYS A 239 -24.38 20.70 -0.90
CA LYS A 239 -25.55 20.10 -0.26
C LYS A 239 -25.79 18.69 -0.80
N PRO A 240 -26.44 17.81 -0.03
CA PRO A 240 -26.95 16.56 -0.57
C PRO A 240 -27.86 16.83 -1.77
N GLY A 241 -27.72 16.02 -2.83
CA GLY A 241 -28.41 16.20 -4.12
C GLY A 241 -27.66 17.07 -5.13
N ASP A 242 -26.63 17.83 -4.74
CA ASP A 242 -25.74 18.47 -5.71
C ASP A 242 -25.00 17.41 -6.54
N VAL A 243 -24.66 17.73 -7.79
CA VAL A 243 -23.88 16.85 -8.66
C VAL A 243 -22.53 17.48 -8.97
N ILE A 244 -21.43 16.81 -8.62
CA ILE A 244 -20.09 17.26 -8.98
C ILE A 244 -19.84 16.96 -10.45
N THR A 245 -19.48 17.98 -11.21
CA THR A 245 -19.34 17.90 -12.68
C THR A 245 -17.93 18.21 -13.18
N ALA A 246 -17.11 18.94 -12.40
CA ALA A 246 -15.71 19.18 -12.71
C ALA A 246 -14.86 19.46 -11.47
N VAL A 247 -13.56 19.17 -11.57
CA VAL A 247 -12.53 19.53 -10.57
C VAL A 247 -11.38 20.20 -11.32
N ALA A 248 -10.91 21.36 -10.82
CA ALA A 248 -9.86 22.16 -11.45
C ALA A 248 -10.13 22.49 -12.93
N GLY A 249 -11.41 22.70 -13.29
CA GLY A 249 -11.84 22.98 -14.66
C GLY A 249 -11.95 21.74 -15.57
N GLU A 250 -11.57 20.56 -15.10
CA GLU A 250 -11.63 19.31 -15.86
C GLU A 250 -12.91 18.53 -15.54
N ALA A 251 -13.62 18.11 -16.59
CA ALA A 251 -14.88 17.40 -16.45
C ALA A 251 -14.72 16.06 -15.71
N VAL A 252 -15.72 15.74 -14.90
CA VAL A 252 -15.83 14.52 -14.11
C VAL A 252 -17.11 13.82 -14.54
N ALA A 253 -16.97 12.68 -15.23
CA ALA A 253 -18.11 11.91 -15.71
C ALA A 253 -18.69 10.98 -14.64
N ASP A 254 -17.81 10.43 -13.80
CA ASP A 254 -18.16 9.43 -12.80
C ASP A 254 -17.24 9.53 -11.57
N ARG A 255 -17.44 8.62 -10.62
CA ARG A 255 -16.69 8.55 -9.38
C ARG A 255 -15.21 8.23 -9.60
N ALA A 256 -14.87 7.36 -10.55
CA ALA A 256 -13.49 6.98 -10.80
C ALA A 256 -12.71 8.20 -11.33
N ALA A 257 -13.31 8.96 -12.25
CA ALA A 257 -12.76 10.22 -12.73
C ALA A 257 -12.60 11.23 -11.58
N LEU A 258 -13.57 11.35 -10.67
CA LEU A 258 -13.48 12.26 -9.52
C LEU A 258 -12.27 11.92 -8.62
N ILE A 259 -12.08 10.64 -8.29
CA ILE A 259 -10.95 10.18 -7.48
C ILE A 259 -9.63 10.47 -8.18
N GLU A 260 -9.51 10.15 -9.48
CA GLU A 260 -8.31 10.44 -10.27
C GLU A 260 -7.97 11.93 -10.24
N ARG A 261 -8.97 12.81 -10.41
CA ARG A 261 -8.75 14.25 -10.32
C ARG A 261 -8.31 14.67 -8.92
N LEU A 262 -8.98 14.22 -7.86
CA LEU A 262 -8.65 14.61 -6.49
C LEU A 262 -7.23 14.20 -6.07
N VAL A 263 -6.79 12.99 -6.39
CA VAL A 263 -5.44 12.48 -6.04
C VAL A 263 -4.31 13.32 -6.66
N THR A 264 -4.58 14.06 -7.73
CA THR A 264 -3.59 14.94 -8.37
C THR A 264 -3.53 16.34 -7.80
N GLN A 265 -4.47 16.71 -6.91
CA GLN A 265 -4.55 18.06 -6.34
C GLN A 265 -3.73 18.19 -5.06
N SER A 266 -3.13 19.36 -4.87
CA SER A 266 -2.55 19.74 -3.58
C SER A 266 -3.65 20.03 -2.57
N ARG A 267 -3.38 19.72 -1.30
CA ARG A 267 -4.27 20.05 -0.19
C ARG A 267 -4.09 21.49 0.30
N ASP A 268 -2.90 22.06 0.08
CA ASP A 268 -2.55 23.40 0.56
C ASP A 268 -3.09 24.51 -0.35
N GLU A 269 -3.36 24.17 -1.60
CA GLU A 269 -3.88 25.06 -2.63
C GLU A 269 -5.41 24.97 -2.74
N PRO A 270 -6.11 26.10 -2.98
CA PRO A 270 -7.53 26.06 -3.32
C PRO A 270 -7.77 25.29 -4.62
N VAL A 271 -8.76 24.42 -4.62
CA VAL A 271 -9.26 23.71 -5.80
C VAL A 271 -10.64 24.24 -6.17
N GLN A 272 -10.88 24.44 -7.47
CA GLN A 272 -12.20 24.79 -7.98
C GLN A 272 -13.00 23.51 -8.25
N LEU A 273 -14.12 23.36 -7.54
CA LEU A 273 -15.14 22.34 -7.76
C LEU A 273 -16.31 22.96 -8.53
N THR A 274 -16.76 22.33 -9.62
CA THR A 274 -18.00 22.75 -10.30
C THR A 274 -19.13 21.81 -9.92
N ILE A 275 -20.18 22.37 -9.32
CA ILE A 275 -21.39 21.62 -8.95
C ILE A 275 -22.57 22.02 -9.84
N ARG A 276 -23.48 21.08 -10.05
CA ARG A 276 -24.80 21.30 -10.65
C ARG A 276 -25.86 21.14 -9.57
N ARG A 277 -26.70 22.16 -9.40
CA ARG A 277 -27.83 22.19 -8.45
C ARG A 277 -29.10 22.54 -9.23
N GLY A 278 -29.94 21.55 -9.49
CA GLY A 278 -31.02 21.71 -10.46
C GLY A 278 -30.47 21.93 -11.87
N GLU A 279 -30.89 23.00 -12.54
CA GLU A 279 -30.40 23.38 -13.88
C GLU A 279 -29.17 24.29 -13.85
N GLU A 280 -28.84 24.86 -12.69
CA GLU A 280 -27.73 25.80 -12.55
C GLU A 280 -26.41 25.06 -12.30
N THR A 281 -25.34 25.56 -12.91
CA THR A 281 -23.96 25.15 -12.59
C THR A 281 -23.25 26.29 -11.87
N LYS A 282 -22.50 25.95 -10.82
CA LYS A 282 -21.81 26.92 -9.98
C LYS A 282 -20.39 26.45 -9.67
N PRO A 283 -19.36 27.28 -9.93
CA PRO A 283 -18.02 27.04 -9.42
C PRO A 283 -17.95 27.38 -7.92
N ILE A 284 -17.25 26.56 -7.16
CA ILE A 284 -16.99 26.71 -5.74
C ILE A 284 -15.50 26.48 -5.52
N GLU A 285 -14.83 27.37 -4.80
CA GLU A 285 -13.45 27.17 -4.37
C GLU A 285 -13.41 26.65 -2.95
N LEU A 286 -12.57 25.65 -2.70
CA LEU A 286 -12.37 25.05 -1.38
C LEU A 286 -10.94 24.52 -1.25
N LYS A 287 -10.48 24.27 -0.02
CA LYS A 287 -9.21 23.56 0.23
C LYS A 287 -9.49 22.13 0.67
N LEU A 288 -8.73 21.17 0.17
CA LEU A 288 -8.94 19.75 0.47
C LEU A 288 -8.40 19.41 1.87
N ALA A 289 -9.15 18.62 2.64
CA ALA A 289 -8.74 18.14 3.95
C ALA A 289 -7.93 16.84 3.85
N THR A 290 -7.31 16.39 4.96
CA THR A 290 -6.86 15.00 5.08
C THR A 290 -8.09 14.12 5.17
N LEU A 291 -8.06 13.00 4.46
CA LEU A 291 -9.06 11.96 4.60
C LEU A 291 -9.25 11.51 6.05
N SER A 292 -10.44 11.77 6.57
CA SER A 292 -10.87 11.26 7.87
C SER A 292 -11.27 9.80 7.79
N ALA A 293 -10.92 9.03 8.82
CA ALA A 293 -11.42 7.67 9.04
C ALA A 293 -12.70 7.61 9.87
N GLU A 294 -13.21 8.75 10.34
CA GLU A 294 -14.36 8.84 11.25
C GLU A 294 -15.58 8.07 10.73
N THR A 295 -16.24 7.35 11.62
CA THR A 295 -17.52 6.71 11.29
C THR A 295 -18.60 7.78 11.13
N PRO A 296 -19.28 7.86 9.97
CA PRO A 296 -20.37 8.81 9.81
C PRO A 296 -21.55 8.46 10.74
N GLY A 297 -22.40 9.47 10.98
CA GLY A 297 -23.68 9.28 11.65
C GLY A 297 -24.67 8.45 10.81
N GLU A 298 -25.96 8.65 11.02
CA GLU A 298 -26.97 7.98 10.19
C GLU A 298 -26.84 8.37 8.72
N LEU A 299 -26.81 7.36 7.85
CA LEU A 299 -26.62 7.53 6.43
C LEU A 299 -27.97 7.40 5.70
N PRO A 300 -28.29 8.31 4.76
CA PRO A 300 -29.43 8.11 3.86
C PRO A 300 -29.19 6.90 2.95
N PRO A 301 -30.22 6.34 2.29
CA PRO A 301 -30.04 5.22 1.36
C PRO A 301 -28.94 5.49 0.33
N ALA A 302 -28.10 4.48 0.07
CA ALA A 302 -26.99 4.63 -0.86
C ALA A 302 -27.42 4.64 -2.33
N VAL A 303 -28.55 4.03 -2.61
CA VAL A 303 -29.06 3.76 -3.95
C VAL A 303 -30.44 4.41 -4.06
N PRO A 304 -30.79 5.04 -5.20
CA PRO A 304 -32.15 5.47 -5.45
C PRO A 304 -33.10 4.27 -5.51
N GLU A 305 -34.41 4.50 -5.43
CA GLU A 305 -35.39 3.44 -5.72
C GLU A 305 -35.25 3.01 -7.19
N LEU A 306 -34.89 1.75 -7.41
CA LEU A 306 -34.71 1.16 -8.74
C LEU A 306 -35.85 0.18 -9.06
N PRO A 307 -36.33 0.13 -10.31
CA PRO A 307 -37.31 -0.86 -10.74
C PRO A 307 -36.72 -2.28 -10.64
N ALA A 308 -37.55 -3.31 -10.55
CA ALA A 308 -37.10 -4.69 -10.52
C ALA A 308 -36.24 -5.03 -11.76
N VAL A 309 -35.18 -5.83 -11.59
CA VAL A 309 -34.38 -6.30 -12.73
C VAL A 309 -35.14 -7.42 -13.43
N GLU A 310 -35.26 -7.34 -14.76
CA GLU A 310 -35.91 -8.36 -15.58
C GLU A 310 -34.95 -9.49 -16.01
N ASP A 311 -33.64 -9.21 -16.01
CA ASP A 311 -32.59 -10.16 -16.42
C ASP A 311 -32.33 -11.27 -15.38
N GLU A 312 -31.88 -12.42 -15.89
CA GLU A 312 -31.48 -13.59 -15.08
C GLU A 312 -30.34 -13.20 -14.12
N GLN A 313 -30.62 -13.29 -12.81
CA GLN A 313 -29.67 -12.94 -11.77
C GLN A 313 -28.74 -14.14 -11.44
N PRO A 314 -27.48 -13.88 -11.09
CA PRO A 314 -26.61 -14.86 -10.45
C PRO A 314 -27.25 -15.48 -9.20
N LYS A 315 -26.87 -16.71 -8.85
CA LYS A 315 -27.41 -17.39 -7.66
C LYS A 315 -27.17 -16.57 -6.38
N THR A 316 -28.22 -16.45 -5.57
CA THR A 316 -28.22 -15.80 -4.25
C THR A 316 -28.31 -16.84 -3.12
N GLY A 317 -28.22 -16.40 -1.86
CA GLY A 317 -28.18 -17.24 -0.66
C GLY A 317 -26.76 -17.69 -0.30
N LEU A 318 -26.66 -18.86 0.34
CA LEU A 318 -25.37 -19.45 0.73
C LEU A 318 -24.76 -20.25 -0.42
N ILE A 319 -23.65 -19.73 -0.96
CA ILE A 319 -22.96 -20.25 -2.14
C ILE A 319 -21.56 -20.70 -1.75
N ASP A 320 -21.19 -21.93 -2.10
CA ASP A 320 -19.81 -22.40 -1.88
C ASP A 320 -18.87 -21.79 -2.94
N ILE A 321 -17.76 -21.20 -2.48
CA ILE A 321 -16.68 -20.70 -3.33
C ILE A 321 -15.52 -21.70 -3.20
N LYS A 322 -15.37 -22.56 -4.21
CA LYS A 322 -14.37 -23.63 -4.22
C LYS A 322 -13.12 -23.20 -4.97
N ILE A 323 -11.97 -23.32 -4.32
CA ILE A 323 -10.65 -23.19 -4.95
C ILE A 323 -10.04 -24.60 -5.02
N PRO A 324 -10.02 -25.26 -6.19
CA PRO A 324 -9.69 -26.69 -6.28
C PRO A 324 -8.32 -27.09 -5.73
N GLU A 325 -7.34 -26.19 -5.75
CA GLU A 325 -5.98 -26.43 -5.29
C GLU A 325 -5.80 -26.24 -3.78
N GLU A 326 -6.80 -25.71 -3.09
CA GLU A 326 -6.74 -25.36 -1.67
C GLU A 326 -7.59 -26.33 -0.83
N LYS A 327 -7.15 -26.60 0.40
CA LYS A 327 -7.91 -27.44 1.36
C LYS A 327 -8.93 -26.65 2.17
N ASN A 328 -8.88 -25.33 2.06
CA ASN A 328 -9.74 -24.39 2.74
C ASN A 328 -11.16 -24.42 2.15
N ASP A 329 -12.14 -24.13 3.00
CA ASP A 329 -13.52 -23.94 2.57
C ASP A 329 -13.87 -22.45 2.57
N CYS A 330 -14.72 -22.00 1.65
CA CYS A 330 -15.33 -20.68 1.73
C CYS A 330 -16.80 -20.71 1.34
N VAL A 331 -17.63 -20.00 2.11
CA VAL A 331 -19.02 -19.75 1.79
C VAL A 331 -19.22 -18.25 1.57
N ALA A 332 -19.88 -17.90 0.48
CA ALA A 332 -20.43 -16.57 0.23
C ALA A 332 -21.89 -16.53 0.67
N PHE A 333 -22.27 -15.55 1.49
CA PHE A 333 -23.65 -15.14 1.65
C PHE A 333 -23.94 -14.00 0.68
N VAL A 334 -24.82 -14.26 -0.29
CA VAL A 334 -25.28 -13.29 -1.28
C VAL A 334 -26.73 -12.94 -0.94
N PRO A 335 -27.05 -11.65 -0.70
CA PRO A 335 -28.39 -11.29 -0.25
C PRO A 335 -29.44 -11.60 -1.33
N GLU A 336 -30.68 -11.91 -0.91
CA GLU A 336 -31.76 -12.29 -1.83
C GLU A 336 -32.16 -11.14 -2.77
N ASN A 337 -31.98 -9.90 -2.31
CA ASN A 337 -32.20 -8.69 -3.09
C ASN A 337 -30.96 -8.24 -3.90
N TYR A 338 -29.98 -9.12 -4.11
CA TYR A 338 -28.84 -8.84 -4.99
C TYR A 338 -29.30 -8.44 -6.39
N ARG A 339 -28.57 -7.49 -7.00
CA ARG A 339 -28.80 -7.03 -8.36
C ARG A 339 -27.50 -6.87 -9.12
N ALA A 340 -27.43 -7.40 -10.33
CA ALA A 340 -26.25 -7.31 -11.19
C ALA A 340 -25.99 -5.90 -11.77
N ASP A 341 -27.01 -5.04 -11.87
CA ASP A 341 -26.92 -3.66 -12.35
C ASP A 341 -26.41 -2.67 -11.28
N LEU A 342 -26.29 -3.13 -10.04
CA LEU A 342 -25.83 -2.33 -8.90
C LEU A 342 -24.51 -2.90 -8.36
N PRO A 343 -23.45 -2.08 -8.23
CA PRO A 343 -22.21 -2.55 -7.63
C PRO A 343 -22.39 -2.74 -6.11
N HIS A 344 -22.22 -3.97 -5.63
CA HIS A 344 -22.35 -4.36 -4.23
C HIS A 344 -21.02 -4.23 -3.48
N GLY A 345 -21.06 -3.98 -2.17
CA GLY A 345 -19.87 -4.10 -1.33
C GLY A 345 -19.48 -5.57 -1.12
N LEU A 346 -18.26 -5.81 -0.61
CA LEU A 346 -17.79 -7.13 -0.24
C LEU A 346 -17.15 -7.09 1.15
N VAL A 347 -17.63 -7.94 2.05
CA VAL A 347 -17.06 -8.13 3.38
C VAL A 347 -16.43 -9.51 3.46
N VAL A 348 -15.11 -9.57 3.59
CA VAL A 348 -14.36 -10.81 3.83
C VAL A 348 -14.22 -11.00 5.33
N TRP A 349 -15.08 -11.82 5.91
CA TRP A 349 -15.12 -12.09 7.34
C TRP A 349 -14.23 -13.27 7.73
N ILE A 350 -13.05 -12.96 8.25
CA ILE A 350 -12.06 -13.94 8.70
C ILE A 350 -12.27 -14.24 10.18
N HIS A 351 -12.80 -15.43 10.45
CA HIS A 351 -13.13 -15.89 11.80
C HIS A 351 -11.88 -16.12 12.68
N PRO A 352 -12.00 -16.07 14.02
CA PRO A 352 -10.93 -16.45 14.94
C PRO A 352 -10.67 -17.97 14.91
N ALA A 353 -9.66 -18.50 15.60
CA ALA A 353 -9.48 -19.95 15.72
C ALA A 353 -10.77 -20.66 16.20
N GLY A 354 -11.11 -21.80 15.61
CA GLY A 354 -12.30 -22.60 15.93
C GLY A 354 -13.37 -22.63 14.83
N GLY A 355 -13.23 -21.83 13.77
CA GLY A 355 -14.20 -21.80 12.66
C GLY A 355 -15.49 -21.04 12.99
N TYR A 356 -16.47 -21.16 12.10
CA TYR A 356 -17.83 -20.70 12.33
C TYR A 356 -18.83 -21.77 11.88
N LYS A 357 -20.05 -21.72 12.42
CA LYS A 357 -21.15 -22.57 11.96
C LYS A 357 -21.89 -21.90 10.83
N ARG A 358 -22.08 -22.62 9.71
CA ARG A 358 -22.74 -22.11 8.51
C ARG A 358 -24.14 -21.55 8.80
N GLU A 359 -24.92 -22.21 9.66
CA GLU A 359 -26.27 -21.76 10.02
C GLU A 359 -26.32 -20.37 10.69
N ASN A 360 -25.21 -19.90 11.28
CA ASN A 360 -25.16 -18.62 11.97
C ASN A 360 -24.85 -17.45 11.03
N LEU A 361 -24.40 -17.73 9.79
CA LEU A 361 -23.95 -16.68 8.87
C LEU A 361 -25.11 -15.77 8.45
N GLU A 362 -26.26 -16.35 8.10
CA GLU A 362 -27.45 -15.59 7.71
C GLU A 362 -27.97 -14.74 8.87
N GLY A 363 -28.11 -15.32 10.07
CA GLY A 363 -28.62 -14.60 11.23
C GLY A 363 -27.79 -13.38 11.63
N ARG A 364 -26.46 -13.42 11.38
CA ARG A 364 -25.56 -12.30 11.68
C ARG A 364 -25.57 -11.23 10.58
N TRP A 365 -25.62 -11.62 9.32
CA TRP A 365 -25.32 -10.72 8.21
C TRP A 365 -26.52 -10.35 7.33
N LYS A 366 -27.56 -11.17 7.24
CA LYS A 366 -28.65 -11.02 6.25
C LYS A 366 -29.29 -9.63 6.26
N VAL A 367 -29.79 -9.18 7.42
CA VAL A 367 -30.47 -7.89 7.57
C VAL A 367 -29.58 -6.73 7.12
N HIS A 368 -28.29 -6.81 7.40
CA HIS A 368 -27.32 -5.78 7.04
C HIS A 368 -26.94 -5.81 5.56
N ALA A 369 -26.63 -7.00 5.05
CA ALA A 369 -26.26 -7.24 3.66
C ALA A 369 -27.37 -6.81 2.68
N GLU A 370 -28.63 -7.08 3.03
CA GLU A 370 -29.80 -6.67 2.25
C GLU A 370 -30.01 -5.15 2.30
N ARG A 371 -29.81 -4.52 3.46
CA ARG A 371 -29.98 -3.07 3.65
C ARG A 371 -28.90 -2.26 2.94
N ASP A 372 -27.64 -2.67 3.07
CA ASP A 372 -26.47 -1.88 2.65
C ASP A 372 -25.81 -2.41 1.36
N HIS A 373 -26.47 -3.34 0.66
CA HIS A 373 -26.06 -3.94 -0.60
C HIS A 373 -24.62 -4.46 -0.58
N PHE A 374 -24.36 -5.50 0.20
CA PHE A 374 -23.05 -6.16 0.20
C PHE A 374 -23.15 -7.69 0.30
N ILE A 375 -22.11 -8.36 -0.20
CA ILE A 375 -21.91 -9.80 -0.10
C ILE A 375 -20.94 -10.08 1.04
N VAL A 376 -21.11 -11.19 1.76
CA VAL A 376 -20.18 -11.64 2.81
C VAL A 376 -19.47 -12.90 2.36
N LEU A 377 -18.15 -12.86 2.30
CA LEU A 377 -17.30 -14.06 2.19
C LEU A 377 -16.88 -14.49 3.57
N ALA A 378 -17.07 -15.77 3.87
CA ALA A 378 -16.72 -16.37 5.15
C ALA A 378 -15.75 -17.54 4.89
N PRO A 379 -14.45 -17.24 4.63
CA PRO A 379 -13.42 -18.26 4.46
C PRO A 379 -13.16 -19.00 5.77
N GLN A 380 -12.80 -20.29 5.66
CA GLN A 380 -12.34 -21.13 6.77
C GLN A 380 -10.90 -21.58 6.58
N SER A 381 -10.14 -21.61 7.67
CA SER A 381 -8.77 -22.13 7.66
C SER A 381 -8.77 -23.64 7.42
N ALA A 382 -7.74 -24.15 6.73
CA ALA A 382 -7.59 -25.58 6.47
C ALA A 382 -7.35 -26.37 7.77
N ASP A 383 -6.70 -25.74 8.74
CA ASP A 383 -6.61 -26.20 10.13
C ASP A 383 -7.57 -25.34 10.98
N PRO A 384 -8.70 -25.89 11.47
CA PRO A 384 -9.68 -25.12 12.23
C PRO A 384 -9.09 -24.45 13.48
N ALA A 385 -7.95 -24.94 14.00
CA ALA A 385 -7.32 -24.38 15.18
C ALA A 385 -6.49 -23.11 14.90
N ARG A 386 -6.13 -22.81 13.65
CA ARG A 386 -5.23 -21.69 13.33
C ARG A 386 -5.22 -21.29 11.85
N TRP A 387 -4.90 -20.02 11.64
CA TRP A 387 -4.53 -19.48 10.33
C TRP A 387 -3.01 -19.54 10.13
N THR A 388 -2.58 -19.72 8.88
CA THR A 388 -1.19 -19.76 8.45
C THR A 388 -0.93 -18.72 7.37
N PRO A 389 0.24 -18.03 7.36
CA PRO A 389 0.52 -16.98 6.37
C PRO A 389 0.37 -17.39 4.90
N THR A 390 0.54 -18.67 4.58
CA THR A 390 0.37 -19.20 3.21
C THR A 390 -1.08 -19.15 2.73
N GLU A 391 -2.05 -19.11 3.64
CA GLU A 391 -3.48 -19.05 3.29
C GLU A 391 -3.93 -17.67 2.75
N VAL A 392 -3.03 -16.67 2.71
CA VAL A 392 -3.29 -15.40 2.00
C VAL A 392 -3.63 -15.64 0.53
N ASP A 393 -2.96 -16.60 -0.12
CA ASP A 393 -3.20 -16.90 -1.54
C ASP A 393 -4.61 -17.48 -1.75
N PHE A 394 -5.07 -18.34 -0.83
CA PHE A 394 -6.45 -18.83 -0.83
C PHE A 394 -7.47 -17.69 -0.66
N LEU A 395 -7.23 -16.77 0.29
CA LEU A 395 -8.12 -15.62 0.51
C LEU A 395 -8.19 -14.72 -0.72
N ARG A 396 -7.04 -14.42 -1.34
CA ARG A 396 -6.91 -13.66 -2.59
C ARG A 396 -7.74 -14.31 -3.71
N LYS A 397 -7.52 -15.60 -3.99
CA LYS A 397 -8.26 -16.36 -5.01
C LYS A 397 -9.77 -16.37 -4.77
N THR A 398 -10.18 -16.46 -3.51
CA THR A 398 -11.60 -16.48 -3.12
C THR A 398 -12.27 -15.12 -3.39
N ILE A 399 -11.58 -14.02 -3.08
CA ILE A 399 -12.03 -12.67 -3.42
C ILE A 399 -12.17 -12.52 -4.93
N GLU A 400 -11.13 -12.88 -5.69
CA GLU A 400 -11.12 -12.82 -7.17
C GLU A 400 -12.26 -13.64 -7.79
N ALA A 401 -12.45 -14.89 -7.37
CA ALA A 401 -13.55 -15.73 -7.84
C ALA A 401 -14.94 -15.12 -7.55
N THR A 402 -15.05 -14.31 -6.50
CA THR A 402 -16.29 -13.59 -6.17
C THR A 402 -16.45 -12.35 -7.03
N LEU A 403 -15.38 -11.59 -7.24
CA LEU A 403 -15.34 -10.44 -8.15
C LEU A 403 -15.68 -10.83 -9.60
N ASP A 404 -15.29 -12.03 -10.03
CA ASP A 404 -15.58 -12.54 -11.38
C ASP A 404 -17.05 -12.95 -11.56
N ARG A 405 -17.75 -13.24 -10.47
CA ARG A 405 -19.12 -13.78 -10.49
C ARG A 405 -20.20 -12.74 -10.17
N TYR A 406 -19.85 -11.72 -9.39
CA TYR A 406 -20.78 -10.71 -8.89
C TYR A 406 -20.27 -9.30 -9.19
N ASN A 407 -21.17 -8.36 -9.42
CA ASN A 407 -20.84 -6.95 -9.62
C ASN A 407 -20.46 -6.33 -8.26
N ILE A 408 -19.17 -6.27 -7.97
CA ILE A 408 -18.63 -5.75 -6.71
C ILE A 408 -17.97 -4.38 -6.93
N ASP A 409 -18.32 -3.42 -6.08
CA ASP A 409 -17.59 -2.17 -5.93
C ASP A 409 -16.23 -2.44 -5.26
N ARG A 410 -15.16 -2.41 -6.05
CA ARG A 410 -13.78 -2.60 -5.57
C ARG A 410 -13.35 -1.60 -4.50
N SER A 411 -13.99 -0.42 -4.45
CA SER A 411 -13.75 0.56 -3.40
C SER A 411 -14.54 0.31 -2.11
N ARG A 412 -15.30 -0.79 -2.05
CA ARG A 412 -16.01 -1.27 -0.88
C ARG A 412 -15.72 -2.74 -0.62
N VAL A 413 -14.46 -3.13 -0.79
CA VAL A 413 -13.96 -4.43 -0.32
C VAL A 413 -13.32 -4.23 1.04
N MET A 414 -13.94 -4.82 2.06
CA MET A 414 -13.43 -4.81 3.43
C MET A 414 -13.01 -6.19 3.86
N VAL A 415 -11.83 -6.30 4.45
CA VAL A 415 -11.43 -7.49 5.19
C VAL A 415 -11.64 -7.23 6.66
N HIS A 416 -12.44 -8.08 7.29
CA HIS A 416 -12.80 -7.97 8.69
C HIS A 416 -12.38 -9.23 9.44
N GLY A 417 -11.59 -9.08 10.50
CA GLY A 417 -11.14 -10.23 11.29
C GLY A 417 -11.19 -10.00 12.79
N TYR A 418 -11.18 -11.12 13.52
CA TYR A 418 -11.11 -11.18 14.97
C TYR A 418 -9.87 -11.97 15.42
N GLN A 419 -9.09 -11.46 16.37
CA GLN A 419 -7.93 -12.14 16.96
C GLN A 419 -6.96 -12.72 15.90
N ALA A 420 -6.83 -14.06 15.82
CA ALA A 420 -6.01 -14.73 14.80
C ALA A 420 -6.50 -14.44 13.36
N GLY A 421 -7.81 -14.33 13.16
CA GLY A 421 -8.38 -13.89 11.88
C GLY A 421 -8.09 -12.42 11.58
N ALA A 422 -8.00 -11.56 12.60
CA ALA A 422 -7.57 -10.17 12.44
C ALA A 422 -6.09 -10.07 12.07
N ALA A 423 -5.23 -10.93 12.63
CA ALA A 423 -3.83 -11.04 12.21
C ALA A 423 -3.71 -11.44 10.73
N MET A 424 -4.57 -12.36 10.27
CA MET A 424 -4.66 -12.73 8.86
C MET A 424 -5.21 -11.59 7.99
N ALA A 425 -6.20 -10.84 8.49
CA ALA A 425 -6.75 -9.68 7.81
C ALA A 425 -5.68 -8.59 7.56
N TYR A 426 -4.84 -8.30 8.55
CA TYR A 426 -3.67 -7.44 8.38
C TYR A 426 -2.77 -7.93 7.27
N LEU A 427 -2.38 -9.22 7.32
CA LEU A 427 -1.47 -9.80 6.34
C LEU A 427 -2.03 -9.71 4.92
N LEU A 428 -3.32 -10.04 4.74
CA LEU A 428 -4.00 -9.93 3.44
C LEU A 428 -4.05 -8.49 2.95
N ALA A 429 -4.53 -7.55 3.77
CA ALA A 429 -4.68 -6.15 3.37
C ALA A 429 -3.33 -5.49 3.02
N PHE A 430 -2.27 -5.86 3.73
CA PHE A 430 -0.95 -5.27 3.54
C PHE A 430 -0.15 -5.88 2.38
N THR A 431 -0.45 -7.13 2.02
CA THR A 431 0.23 -7.80 0.90
C THR A 431 -0.55 -7.78 -0.41
N GLN A 432 -1.87 -7.53 -0.35
CA GLN A 432 -2.79 -7.41 -1.50
C GLN A 432 -3.50 -6.03 -1.48
N PRO A 433 -2.75 -4.91 -1.47
CA PRO A 433 -3.31 -3.57 -1.32
C PRO A 433 -4.27 -3.15 -2.44
N GLU A 434 -4.22 -3.79 -3.60
CA GLU A 434 -5.12 -3.58 -4.73
C GLU A 434 -6.52 -4.22 -4.55
N LEU A 435 -6.64 -5.21 -3.68
CA LEU A 435 -7.90 -5.91 -3.41
C LEU A 435 -8.68 -5.33 -2.23
N VAL A 436 -7.99 -4.72 -1.27
CA VAL A 436 -8.58 -4.36 0.02
C VAL A 436 -8.64 -2.84 0.19
N ARG A 437 -9.85 -2.32 0.39
CA ARG A 437 -10.08 -0.90 0.65
C ARG A 437 -10.30 -0.57 2.12
N GLY A 438 -10.88 -1.49 2.87
CA GLY A 438 -11.09 -1.37 4.32
C GLY A 438 -10.51 -2.55 5.08
N LEU A 439 -9.81 -2.27 6.18
CA LEU A 439 -9.34 -3.27 7.12
C LEU A 439 -10.01 -3.04 8.47
N ALA A 440 -10.84 -3.98 8.90
CA ALA A 440 -11.54 -3.92 10.19
C ALA A 440 -11.06 -5.02 11.11
N VAL A 441 -10.33 -4.68 12.16
CA VAL A 441 -9.71 -5.64 13.07
C VAL A 441 -10.24 -5.49 14.48
N VAL A 442 -10.52 -6.62 15.11
CA VAL A 442 -10.96 -6.68 16.50
C VAL A 442 -9.96 -7.51 17.28
N ASP A 443 -9.48 -6.92 18.38
CA ASP A 443 -8.58 -7.57 19.34
C ASP A 443 -7.28 -8.12 18.71
N SER A 444 -6.64 -7.32 17.85
CA SER A 444 -5.36 -7.70 17.27
C SER A 444 -4.54 -6.49 16.85
N ALA A 445 -3.25 -6.56 17.16
CA ALA A 445 -2.25 -5.63 16.66
C ALA A 445 -1.72 -6.11 15.31
N VAL A 446 -0.99 -5.25 14.61
CA VAL A 446 -0.27 -5.65 13.39
C VAL A 446 0.69 -6.78 13.76
N PRO A 447 0.63 -7.94 13.08
CA PRO A 447 1.55 -9.04 13.34
C PRO A 447 2.99 -8.58 13.16
N ARG A 448 3.87 -9.00 14.06
CA ARG A 448 5.25 -8.53 14.10
C ARG A 448 6.02 -8.66 12.77
N LEU A 449 5.76 -9.72 12.03
CA LEU A 449 6.42 -10.05 10.77
C LEU A 449 5.59 -9.62 9.54
N ALA A 450 4.43 -8.97 9.74
CA ALA A 450 3.65 -8.47 8.61
C ALA A 450 4.35 -7.24 8.03
N PRO A 451 4.61 -7.22 6.70
CA PRO A 451 5.13 -6.01 6.06
C PRO A 451 4.04 -4.94 6.15
N VAL A 452 4.33 -3.78 6.72
CA VAL A 452 3.38 -2.65 6.70
C VAL A 452 3.71 -1.81 5.46
N PRO A 453 2.79 -1.67 4.50
CA PRO A 453 3.04 -0.86 3.32
C PRO A 453 3.08 0.62 3.70
N ASP A 454 3.71 1.44 2.86
CA ASP A 454 3.54 2.89 2.95
C ASP A 454 2.10 3.26 2.54
N ASN A 455 1.57 4.35 3.10
CA ASN A 455 0.29 4.87 2.62
C ASN A 455 0.45 5.37 1.17
N ASP A 456 -0.32 4.80 0.27
CA ASP A 456 -0.15 4.95 -1.18
C ASP A 456 -1.31 5.76 -1.79
N PRO A 457 -1.05 6.73 -2.69
CA PRO A 457 -2.08 7.46 -3.44
C PRO A 457 -3.02 6.59 -4.29
N ILE A 458 -2.54 5.46 -4.81
CA ILE A 458 -3.27 4.54 -5.67
C ILE A 458 -4.11 3.59 -4.81
N ASN A 459 -3.44 2.87 -3.91
CA ASN A 459 -4.05 1.84 -3.08
C ASN A 459 -4.37 2.37 -1.69
N ARG A 460 -5.38 3.24 -1.62
CA ARG A 460 -5.86 3.72 -0.32
C ARG A 460 -6.44 2.58 0.49
N LEU A 461 -6.01 2.51 1.74
CA LEU A 461 -6.51 1.59 2.76
C LEU A 461 -7.01 2.39 3.96
N MET A 462 -8.24 2.13 4.40
CA MET A 462 -8.79 2.66 5.65
C MET A 462 -8.80 1.59 6.72
N ILE A 463 -8.53 1.96 7.98
CA ILE A 463 -8.38 1.01 9.06
C ILE A 463 -9.38 1.32 10.17
N TYR A 464 -10.12 0.30 10.60
CA TYR A 464 -11.01 0.33 11.76
C TYR A 464 -10.47 -0.66 12.79
N SER A 465 -9.96 -0.15 13.91
CA SER A 465 -9.29 -0.95 14.93
C SER A 465 -10.10 -0.93 16.22
N VAL A 466 -10.47 -2.10 16.73
CA VAL A 466 -11.23 -2.26 17.98
C VAL A 466 -10.40 -2.95 19.04
N ALA A 467 -10.24 -2.30 20.18
CA ALA A 467 -9.55 -2.84 21.36
C ALA A 467 -10.54 -3.12 22.51
N PRO A 468 -10.72 -4.38 22.94
CA PRO A 468 -11.43 -4.68 24.18
C PRO A 468 -10.62 -4.24 25.41
N THR A 469 -11.24 -3.58 26.38
CA THR A 469 -10.55 -3.07 27.59
C THR A 469 -9.94 -4.18 28.45
N GLY A 470 -10.55 -5.36 28.47
CA GLY A 470 -10.05 -6.54 29.18
C GLY A 470 -8.97 -7.32 28.42
N SER A 471 -8.69 -6.97 27.15
CA SER A 471 -7.72 -7.71 26.35
C SER A 471 -6.28 -7.44 26.77
N LYS A 472 -5.49 -8.52 26.85
CA LYS A 472 -4.03 -8.44 26.99
C LYS A 472 -3.34 -7.78 25.80
N ALA A 473 -3.98 -7.75 24.63
CA ALA A 473 -3.44 -7.14 23.43
C ALA A 473 -3.68 -5.61 23.38
N ALA A 474 -4.57 -5.05 24.21
CA ALA A 474 -4.98 -3.64 24.13
C ALA A 474 -3.79 -2.64 24.10
N PRO A 475 -2.74 -2.76 24.95
CA PRO A 475 -1.60 -1.85 24.89
C PRO A 475 -0.79 -1.95 23.58
N LEU A 476 -0.76 -3.13 22.97
CA LEU A 476 -0.08 -3.34 21.68
C LEU A 476 -0.93 -2.81 20.51
N ILE A 477 -2.27 -2.92 20.63
CA ILE A 477 -3.22 -2.35 19.66
C ILE A 477 -3.10 -0.82 19.66
N GLU A 478 -3.02 -0.19 20.82
CA GLU A 478 -2.85 1.26 20.95
C GLU A 478 -1.57 1.75 20.24
N LYS A 479 -0.42 1.12 20.54
CA LYS A 479 0.85 1.41 19.84
C LYS A 479 0.78 1.17 18.33
N THR A 480 0.01 0.17 17.91
CA THR A 480 -0.19 -0.12 16.49
C THR A 480 -0.98 1.00 15.82
N VAL A 481 -2.05 1.48 16.46
CA VAL A 481 -2.87 2.60 15.97
C VAL A 481 -2.02 3.87 15.87
N GLU A 482 -1.22 4.18 16.89
CA GLU A 482 -0.28 5.32 16.87
C GLU A 482 0.68 5.23 15.68
N ARG A 483 1.36 4.09 15.52
CA ARG A 483 2.29 3.85 14.41
C ARG A 483 1.59 3.99 13.05
N LEU A 484 0.39 3.45 12.87
CA LEU A 484 -0.33 3.55 11.60
C LEU A 484 -0.75 5.00 11.29
N ARG A 485 -1.09 5.80 12.31
CA ARG A 485 -1.39 7.24 12.15
C ARG A 485 -0.13 8.05 11.85
N GLU A 486 1.01 7.72 12.43
CA GLU A 486 2.31 8.32 12.06
C GLU A 486 2.65 8.04 10.58
N MET A 487 2.32 6.84 10.11
CA MET A 487 2.39 6.45 8.69
C MET A 487 1.26 7.06 7.83
N LYS A 488 0.46 7.97 8.40
CA LYS A 488 -0.65 8.70 7.76
C LYS A 488 -1.79 7.84 7.23
N PHE A 489 -1.92 6.58 7.68
CA PHE A 489 -3.14 5.82 7.41
C PHE A 489 -4.33 6.47 8.13
N PRO A 490 -5.50 6.55 7.48
CA PRO A 490 -6.73 6.95 8.15
C PRO A 490 -7.19 5.79 9.06
N VAL A 491 -7.03 5.97 10.38
CA VAL A 491 -7.36 4.96 11.40
C VAL A 491 -8.47 5.43 12.34
N GLU A 492 -9.61 4.74 12.29
CA GLU A 492 -10.67 4.83 13.28
C GLU A 492 -10.37 3.83 14.39
N ALA A 493 -10.17 4.32 15.61
CA ALA A 493 -9.88 3.47 16.75
C ALA A 493 -11.05 3.51 17.74
N LYS A 494 -11.56 2.33 18.10
CA LYS A 494 -12.63 2.15 19.08
C LYS A 494 -12.15 1.29 20.23
N THR A 495 -12.74 1.55 21.39
CA THR A 495 -12.58 0.73 22.58
C THR A 495 -13.93 0.13 22.95
N ILE A 496 -13.97 -1.16 23.27
CA ILE A 496 -15.17 -1.85 23.74
C ILE A 496 -14.96 -2.41 25.14
N ASP A 497 -16.02 -2.46 25.94
CA ASP A 497 -15.93 -2.94 27.31
C ASP A 497 -15.86 -4.47 27.41
N GLY A 498 -15.00 -4.94 28.32
CA GLY A 498 -14.88 -6.33 28.70
C GLY A 498 -13.79 -7.10 27.95
N ASP A 499 -13.88 -8.43 28.02
CA ASP A 499 -12.96 -9.34 27.36
C ASP A 499 -13.20 -9.41 25.84
N SER A 500 -12.28 -10.07 25.13
CA SER A 500 -12.40 -10.30 23.70
C SER A 500 -13.67 -11.07 23.34
N ARG A 501 -14.43 -10.52 22.39
CA ARG A 501 -15.69 -11.07 21.91
C ARG A 501 -16.02 -10.55 20.51
N ASP A 502 -17.01 -11.18 19.90
CA ASP A 502 -17.65 -10.63 18.71
C ASP A 502 -18.28 -9.26 19.02
N LEU A 503 -18.32 -8.41 17.99
CA LEU A 503 -19.05 -7.16 18.05
C LEU A 503 -20.54 -7.46 18.27
N SER A 504 -21.15 -6.73 19.20
CA SER A 504 -22.60 -6.70 19.42
C SER A 504 -23.31 -6.09 18.21
N SER A 505 -24.63 -6.22 18.12
CA SER A 505 -25.38 -5.69 16.98
C SER A 505 -25.23 -4.18 16.78
N SER A 506 -25.09 -3.40 17.86
CA SER A 506 -24.86 -1.95 17.76
C SER A 506 -23.44 -1.63 17.28
N GLU A 507 -22.43 -2.31 17.81
CA GLU A 507 -21.02 -2.15 17.41
C GLU A 507 -20.78 -2.62 15.97
N LEU A 508 -21.42 -3.71 15.56
CA LEU A 508 -21.43 -4.18 14.18
C LEU A 508 -22.12 -3.16 13.26
N GLY A 509 -23.22 -2.56 13.72
CA GLY A 509 -23.87 -1.47 13.00
C GLY A 509 -22.97 -0.26 12.80
N ASP A 510 -22.12 0.08 13.77
CA ASP A 510 -21.12 1.15 13.63
C ASP A 510 -20.04 0.81 12.61
N LEU A 511 -19.46 -0.39 12.71
CA LEU A 511 -18.51 -0.89 11.72
C LEU A 511 -19.11 -0.89 10.31
N LEU A 512 -20.39 -1.25 10.17
CA LEU A 512 -21.06 -1.29 8.87
C LEU A 512 -21.34 0.11 8.30
N ARG A 513 -21.58 1.13 9.11
CA ARG A 513 -21.62 2.53 8.65
C ARG A 513 -20.25 3.01 8.20
N TRP A 514 -19.20 2.61 8.90
CA TRP A 514 -17.82 2.87 8.49
C TRP A 514 -17.48 2.17 7.17
N PHE A 515 -17.85 0.90 7.03
CA PHE A 515 -17.75 0.13 5.79
C PHE A 515 -18.51 0.80 4.65
N ASP A 516 -19.73 1.26 4.92
CA ASP A 516 -20.57 1.96 3.95
C ASP A 516 -20.00 3.31 3.51
N SER A 517 -18.94 3.79 4.14
CA SER A 517 -18.29 5.06 3.80
C SER A 517 -16.85 4.89 3.31
N LEU A 518 -16.41 3.67 2.99
CA LEU A 518 -15.08 3.43 2.39
C LEU A 518 -14.88 4.14 1.05
N ASP A 519 -15.99 4.47 0.37
CA ASP A 519 -16.03 5.18 -0.89
C ASP A 519 -16.02 6.71 -0.75
N ARG A 520 -15.86 7.24 0.48
CA ARG A 520 -15.82 8.69 0.77
C ARG A 520 -14.76 9.44 -0.04
N LEU A 521 -15.15 10.63 -0.50
CA LEU A 521 -14.42 11.50 -1.42
C LEU A 521 -14.04 12.82 -0.77
#